data_AF-A0A7Y9GB04-F1
#
_entry.id   AF-A0A7Y9GB04-F1
#
_cell.length_a   1.000
_cell.length_b   1.000
_cell.length_c   1.000
_cell.angle_alpha   90.00
_cell.angle_beta   90.00
_cell.angle_gamma   90.00
#
_symmetry.space_group_name_H-M   'P 1'
#
loop_
_entity.id
_entity.type
_entity.pdbx_description
1 polymer ?
#
loop_
_entity_poly.entity_id
_entity_poly.type
_entity_poly.pdbx_seq_one_letter_code
_entity_poly.pdbx_strand_id
1 'polypeptide(L)'
;MPLAGCYQEDRGDGVIVVLPPSYDPARLAHPLPDHLRGSLRRHNELSAEHARMRLRIALHSGPLESDANGIVGTTVNHVNRLLDAPSFKEALAAMPADLGVLASDEFYRAVIREGRGAIDPTEFQPIDVRLKETETTAWLCLRATRSPAPAGNAAQAPAPVGPLPVSGTEPPAPGLGAGPRADRADANGLPALFEIVDRLMDIPLLTTAEGRQQIVDALRKEIAIRVPRRTQPHLDVHSIVRTCSEFPGGLQEFLALVHAYAGESSQVQALDDTVARLTGRAP
;
A
#
# COMPACT_ATOMS: atom_id res chain seq x y z
N MET A 1 4.21 11.31 5.72
CA MET A 1 5.46 11.24 4.95
C MET A 1 5.08 10.97 3.51
N PRO A 2 5.56 11.73 2.52
CA PRO A 2 5.32 11.39 1.12
C PRO A 2 6.24 10.23 0.73
N LEU A 3 5.64 9.09 0.41
CA LEU A 3 6.32 7.93 -0.22
C LEU A 3 6.81 8.25 -1.65
N ALA A 4 6.50 9.43 -2.18
CA ALA A 4 6.80 9.88 -3.54
C ALA A 4 8.30 9.88 -3.89
N GLY A 5 9.18 10.00 -2.89
CA GLY A 5 10.63 9.91 -3.09
C GLY A 5 11.22 8.51 -2.86
N CYS A 6 10.41 7.53 -2.44
CA CYS A 6 10.87 6.17 -2.17
C CYS A 6 10.72 5.30 -3.41
N TYR A 7 11.65 4.38 -3.61
CA TYR A 7 11.43 3.29 -4.56
C TYR A 7 10.32 2.39 -4.03
N GLN A 8 9.41 1.99 -4.90
CA GLN A 8 8.28 1.13 -4.56
C GLN A 8 8.15 0.01 -5.59
N GLU A 9 7.96 -1.21 -5.11
CA GLU A 9 7.69 -2.38 -5.94
C GLU A 9 6.46 -3.12 -5.42
N ASP A 10 5.43 -3.18 -6.25
CA ASP A 10 4.18 -3.86 -5.95
C ASP A 10 4.34 -5.39 -5.99
N ARG A 11 3.70 -6.07 -5.03
CA ARG A 11 3.68 -7.53 -4.85
C ARG A 11 2.25 -8.10 -4.82
N GLY A 12 1.23 -7.33 -5.20
CA GLY A 12 -0.16 -7.74 -5.25
C GLY A 12 -0.89 -7.47 -3.93
N ASP A 13 -0.60 -8.25 -2.89
CA ASP A 13 -1.16 -8.05 -1.54
C ASP A 13 -0.23 -7.27 -0.60
N GLY A 14 0.88 -6.75 -1.14
CA GLY A 14 1.89 -6.01 -0.41
C GLY A 14 2.74 -5.14 -1.32
N VAL A 15 3.56 -4.30 -0.71
CA VAL A 15 4.48 -3.40 -1.41
C VAL A 15 5.83 -3.43 -0.71
N ILE A 16 6.90 -3.48 -1.48
CA ILE A 16 8.26 -3.24 -1.00
C ILE A 16 8.56 -1.76 -1.19
N VAL A 17 8.94 -1.09 -0.11
CA VAL A 17 9.33 0.32 -0.12
C VAL A 17 10.77 0.44 0.31
N VAL A 18 11.58 1.15 -0.49
CA VAL A 18 12.98 1.42 -0.18
C VAL A 18 13.17 2.92 -0.04
N LEU A 19 13.70 3.30 1.13
CA LEU A 19 13.99 4.69 1.45
C LEU A 19 15.32 5.12 0.82
N PRO A 20 15.37 6.31 0.19
CA PRO A 20 16.64 6.88 -0.24
C PRO A 20 17.56 7.15 0.96
N PRO A 21 18.89 7.16 0.76
CA PRO A 21 19.85 7.45 1.82
C PRO A 21 19.68 8.82 2.50
N SER A 22 19.00 9.76 1.83
CA SER A 22 18.71 11.09 2.34
C SER A 22 17.55 11.12 3.36
N TYR A 23 16.81 10.03 3.52
CA TYR A 23 15.70 9.93 4.45
C TYR A 23 16.15 9.27 5.75
N ASP A 24 15.64 9.80 6.87
CA ASP A 24 15.86 9.22 8.18
C ASP A 24 15.11 7.87 8.30
N PRO A 25 15.80 6.73 8.49
CA PRO A 25 15.17 5.42 8.62
C PRO A 25 14.27 5.32 9.86
N ALA A 26 14.46 6.18 10.88
CA ALA A 26 13.56 6.25 12.04
C ALA A 26 12.10 6.50 11.64
N ARG A 27 11.86 7.14 10.48
CA ARG A 27 10.52 7.38 9.92
C ARG A 27 9.73 6.12 9.63
N LEU A 28 10.41 5.00 9.37
CA LEU A 28 9.79 3.69 9.17
C LEU A 28 9.30 3.05 10.47
N ALA A 29 9.96 3.34 11.60
CA ALA A 29 9.53 2.92 12.93
C ALA A 29 8.48 3.88 13.51
N HIS A 30 8.62 5.18 13.27
CA HIS A 30 7.65 6.21 13.63
C HIS A 30 7.84 7.48 12.75
N PRO A 31 6.79 8.06 12.13
CA PRO A 31 5.37 7.83 12.41
C PRO A 31 4.64 6.94 11.40
N LEU A 32 5.35 6.23 10.51
CA LEU A 32 4.69 5.44 9.46
C LEU A 32 3.69 4.40 10.01
N PRO A 33 4.06 3.53 10.98
CA PRO A 33 3.13 2.53 11.52
C PRO A 33 1.90 3.16 12.19
N ASP A 34 2.04 4.32 12.82
CA ASP A 34 0.93 5.04 13.45
C ASP A 34 -0.07 5.59 12.44
N HIS A 35 0.42 6.16 11.35
CA HIS A 35 -0.45 6.62 10.26
C HIS A 35 -1.18 5.45 9.60
N LEU A 36 -0.47 4.35 9.33
CA LEU A 36 -1.07 3.14 8.75
C LEU A 36 -2.12 2.54 9.69
N ARG A 37 -1.84 2.45 10.99
CA ARG A 37 -2.82 2.04 12.00
C ARG A 37 -4.07 2.92 11.96
N GLY A 38 -3.91 4.24 11.90
CA GLY A 38 -5.04 5.18 11.82
C GLY A 38 -5.89 4.97 10.56
N SER A 39 -5.25 4.75 9.42
CA SER A 39 -5.94 4.46 8.15
C SER A 39 -6.62 3.10 8.13
N LEU A 40 -5.95 2.05 8.62
CA LEU A 40 -6.53 0.70 8.75
C LEU A 40 -7.73 0.70 9.68
N ARG A 41 -7.66 1.42 10.81
CA ARG A 41 -8.79 1.53 11.74
C ARG A 41 -10.01 2.15 11.06
N ARG A 42 -9.83 3.29 10.38
CA ARG A 42 -10.91 3.95 9.64
C ARG A 42 -11.51 3.05 8.56
N HIS A 43 -10.67 2.33 7.81
CA HIS A 43 -11.12 1.37 6.81
C HIS A 43 -11.96 0.25 7.44
N ASN A 44 -11.45 -0.38 8.50
CA ASN A 44 -12.09 -1.50 9.17
C ASN A 44 -13.39 -1.13 9.90
N GLU A 45 -13.51 0.12 10.38
CA GLU A 45 -14.72 0.68 11.00
C GLU A 45 -15.85 0.85 9.96
N LEU A 46 -15.51 1.21 8.72
CA LEU A 46 -16.47 1.42 7.63
C LEU A 46 -16.74 0.17 6.79
N SER A 47 -16.00 -0.91 7.03
CA SER A 47 -16.06 -2.15 6.25
C SER A 47 -16.92 -3.22 6.89
N ALA A 48 -17.58 -4.01 6.05
CA ALA A 48 -18.17 -5.29 6.45
C ALA A 48 -17.08 -6.22 7.01
N GLU A 49 -17.46 -7.20 7.84
CA GLU A 49 -16.51 -8.09 8.52
C GLU A 49 -15.54 -8.79 7.54
N HIS A 50 -16.05 -9.27 6.41
CA HIS A 50 -15.27 -9.92 5.36
C HIS A 50 -14.37 -8.97 4.54
N ALA A 51 -14.52 -7.65 4.69
CA ALA A 51 -13.74 -6.62 4.00
C ALA A 51 -12.75 -5.91 4.94
N ARG A 52 -12.67 -6.34 6.21
CA ARG A 52 -11.66 -5.86 7.15
C ARG A 52 -10.29 -6.36 6.74
N MET A 53 -9.31 -5.46 6.80
CA MET A 53 -7.94 -5.71 6.41
C MET A 53 -7.03 -5.76 7.63
N ARG A 54 -6.00 -6.59 7.52
CA ARG A 54 -4.89 -6.68 8.48
C ARG A 54 -3.59 -6.53 7.71
N LEU A 55 -2.68 -5.72 8.22
CA LEU A 55 -1.41 -5.44 7.56
C LEU A 55 -0.25 -6.00 8.37
N ARG A 56 0.75 -6.52 7.67
CA ARG A 56 2.04 -6.92 8.21
C ARG A 56 3.12 -6.06 7.56
N ILE A 57 4.05 -5.56 8.35
CA ILE A 57 5.18 -4.77 7.89
C ILE A 57 6.45 -5.45 8.37
N ALA A 58 7.42 -5.64 7.48
CA ALA A 58 8.78 -6.04 7.83
C ALA A 58 9.75 -4.88 7.57
N LEU A 59 10.63 -4.59 8.52
CA LEU A 59 11.61 -3.50 8.46
C LEU A 59 13.02 -4.08 8.52
N HIS A 60 13.89 -3.66 7.61
CA HIS A 60 15.28 -4.10 7.57
C HIS A 60 16.19 -2.97 7.05
N SER A 61 17.43 -2.94 7.52
CA SER A 61 18.49 -2.08 7.02
C SER A 61 19.66 -2.95 6.57
N GLY A 62 20.04 -2.82 5.32
CA GLY A 62 21.14 -3.58 4.73
C GLY A 62 21.57 -3.00 3.39
N PRO A 63 22.74 -3.42 2.88
CA PRO A 63 23.18 -3.02 1.56
C PRO A 63 22.19 -3.49 0.51
N LEU A 64 21.97 -2.67 -0.50
CA LEU A 64 20.98 -2.93 -1.52
C LEU A 64 21.62 -2.77 -2.89
N GLU A 65 21.53 -3.82 -3.69
CA GLU A 65 21.94 -3.79 -5.09
C GLU A 65 20.68 -3.55 -5.94
N SER A 66 20.77 -2.62 -6.87
CA SER A 66 19.73 -2.36 -7.86
C SER A 66 20.31 -2.65 -9.24
N ASP A 67 19.59 -3.40 -10.06
CA ASP A 67 19.91 -3.63 -11.46
C ASP A 67 18.86 -2.95 -12.37
N ALA A 68 18.98 -3.15 -13.69
CA ALA A 68 18.04 -2.60 -14.66
C ALA A 68 16.60 -3.16 -14.50
N ASN A 69 16.39 -4.20 -13.68
CA ASN A 69 15.11 -4.89 -13.47
C ASN A 69 14.45 -4.56 -12.12
N GLY A 70 15.14 -3.81 -11.25
CA GLY A 70 14.62 -3.39 -9.95
C GLY A 70 15.60 -3.67 -8.81
N ILE A 71 15.06 -3.93 -7.63
CA ILE A 71 15.85 -4.21 -6.44
C ILE A 71 15.87 -5.73 -6.24
N VAL A 72 17.05 -6.32 -6.41
CA VAL A 72 17.25 -7.76 -6.29
C VAL A 72 18.44 -7.99 -5.38
N GLY A 73 18.30 -8.88 -4.41
CA GLY A 73 19.41 -9.22 -3.54
C GLY A 73 19.01 -9.89 -2.24
N THR A 74 20.03 -10.25 -1.48
CA THR A 74 19.93 -10.92 -0.18
C THR A 74 19.08 -10.12 0.82
N THR A 75 19.18 -8.79 0.81
CA THR A 75 18.41 -7.86 1.65
C THR A 75 16.91 -7.90 1.37
N VAL A 76 16.50 -7.94 0.10
CA VAL A 76 15.09 -8.09 -0.30
C VAL A 76 14.55 -9.47 0.06
N ASN A 77 15.35 -10.51 -0.18
CA ASN A 77 14.98 -11.86 0.21
C ASN A 77 14.84 -11.98 1.73
N HIS A 78 15.72 -11.36 2.50
CA HIS A 78 15.68 -11.36 3.95
C HIS A 78 14.42 -10.68 4.49
N VAL A 79 14.10 -9.46 4.03
CA VAL A 79 12.90 -8.75 4.51
C VAL A 79 11.60 -9.48 4.12
N ASN A 80 11.54 -10.10 2.94
CA ASN A 80 10.41 -10.94 2.55
C ASN A 80 10.29 -12.17 3.45
N ARG A 81 11.40 -12.83 3.78
CA ARG A 81 11.40 -13.98 4.70
C ARG A 81 10.96 -13.58 6.11
N LEU A 82 11.33 -12.39 6.58
CA LEU A 82 10.81 -11.84 7.85
C LEU A 82 9.30 -11.62 7.77
N LEU A 83 8.80 -11.01 6.69
CA LEU A 83 7.36 -10.76 6.48
C LEU A 83 6.54 -12.07 6.42
N ASP A 84 7.12 -13.11 5.83
CA ASP A 84 6.52 -14.43 5.68
C ASP A 84 6.77 -15.41 6.83
N ALA A 85 7.48 -14.99 7.87
CA ALA A 85 7.79 -15.82 9.03
C ALA A 85 6.51 -16.41 9.65
N PRO A 86 6.39 -17.75 9.82
CA PRO A 86 5.24 -18.37 10.46
C PRO A 86 4.99 -17.82 11.86
N SER A 87 6.06 -17.63 12.66
CA SER A 87 5.97 -17.05 14.01
C SER A 87 5.37 -15.65 14.01
N PHE A 88 5.61 -14.84 12.97
CA PHE A 88 4.99 -13.52 12.84
C PHE A 88 3.50 -13.62 12.47
N LYS A 89 3.15 -14.51 11.52
CA LYS A 89 1.76 -14.74 11.12
C LYS A 89 0.92 -15.24 12.30
N GLU A 90 1.47 -16.18 13.07
CA GLU A 90 0.85 -16.76 14.27
C GLU A 90 0.68 -15.71 15.38
N ALA A 91 1.73 -14.95 15.69
CA ALA A 91 1.67 -13.91 16.72
C ALA A 91 0.63 -12.83 16.39
N LEU A 92 0.56 -12.41 15.12
CA LEU A 92 -0.48 -11.49 14.68
C LEU A 92 -1.86 -12.17 14.78
N ALA A 93 -2.03 -13.41 14.32
CA ALA A 93 -3.32 -14.12 14.39
C ALA A 93 -3.84 -14.33 15.82
N ALA A 94 -2.96 -14.48 16.81
CA ALA A 94 -3.32 -14.71 18.21
C ALA A 94 -3.91 -13.47 18.92
N MET A 95 -3.72 -12.27 18.37
CA MET A 95 -4.20 -11.02 18.96
C MET A 95 -5.20 -10.28 18.06
N PRO A 96 -6.15 -9.52 18.64
CA PRO A 96 -7.03 -8.60 17.90
C PRO A 96 -6.27 -7.36 17.45
N ALA A 97 -5.22 -7.56 16.64
CA ALA A 97 -4.40 -6.52 16.05
C ALA A 97 -4.57 -6.50 14.53
N ASP A 98 -4.79 -5.29 13.99
CA ASP A 98 -4.93 -5.06 12.55
C ASP A 98 -3.60 -4.66 11.91
N LEU A 99 -2.57 -4.39 12.71
CA LEU A 99 -1.22 -4.06 12.25
C LEU A 99 -0.17 -4.77 13.09
N GLY A 100 0.71 -5.51 12.41
CA GLY A 100 1.95 -6.05 12.98
C GLY A 100 3.17 -5.44 12.30
N VAL A 101 4.20 -5.12 13.08
CA VAL A 101 5.50 -4.64 12.58
C VAL A 101 6.58 -5.59 13.09
N LEU A 102 7.42 -6.10 12.19
CA LEU A 102 8.55 -6.95 12.51
C LEU A 102 9.84 -6.30 12.00
N ALA A 103 10.75 -5.93 12.89
CA ALA A 103 12.04 -5.38 12.52
C ALA A 103 13.14 -6.47 12.59
N SER A 104 14.09 -6.46 11.66
CA SER A 104 15.31 -7.27 11.79
C SER A 104 16.13 -6.82 13.01
N ASP A 105 17.01 -7.69 13.51
CA ASP A 105 17.91 -7.33 14.62
C ASP A 105 18.80 -6.13 14.28
N GLU A 106 19.29 -6.06 13.03
CA GLU A 106 20.09 -4.93 12.53
C GLU A 106 19.30 -3.63 12.55
N PHE A 107 18.07 -3.63 12.03
CA PHE A 107 17.21 -2.44 12.04
C PHE A 107 16.87 -2.02 13.47
N TYR A 108 16.58 -2.99 14.34
CA TYR A 108 16.29 -2.71 15.74
C TYR A 108 17.47 -2.04 16.44
N ARG A 109 18.66 -2.60 16.34
CA ARG A 109 19.86 -2.06 16.99
C ARG A 109 20.26 -0.69 16.44
N ALA A 110 20.15 -0.49 15.12
CA ALA A 110 20.59 0.73 14.46
C ALA A 110 19.60 1.89 14.59
N VAL A 111 18.29 1.60 14.65
CA VAL A 111 17.23 2.62 14.52
C VAL A 111 16.33 2.64 15.75
N ILE A 112 15.75 1.50 16.13
CA ILE A 112 14.72 1.44 17.16
C ILE A 112 15.31 1.63 18.54
N ARG A 113 16.35 0.86 18.88
CA ARG A 113 17.00 0.86 20.19
C ARG A 113 17.61 2.21 20.56
N GLU A 114 18.06 2.96 19.56
CA GLU A 114 18.62 4.30 19.75
C GLU A 114 17.54 5.35 20.10
N GLY A 115 16.25 4.97 20.09
CA GLY A 115 15.16 5.69 20.76
C GLY A 115 14.96 7.13 20.28
N ARG A 116 15.19 7.40 18.99
CA ARG A 116 15.10 8.77 18.47
C ARG A 116 13.64 9.19 18.30
N GLY A 117 13.23 10.24 19.02
CA GLY A 117 11.90 10.83 18.91
C GLY A 117 10.85 10.07 19.71
N ALA A 118 9.73 9.69 19.09
CA ALA A 118 8.60 9.01 19.74
C ALA A 118 8.64 7.47 19.61
N ILE A 119 9.81 6.91 19.29
CA ILE A 119 10.02 5.46 19.22
C ILE A 119 10.31 4.96 20.62
N ASP A 120 9.42 4.12 21.18
CA ASP A 120 9.68 3.38 22.42
C ASP A 120 10.22 1.99 22.07
N PRO A 121 11.50 1.69 22.36
CA PRO A 121 12.08 0.37 22.07
C PRO A 121 11.41 -0.77 22.85
N THR A 122 10.80 -0.47 24.02
CA THR A 122 10.20 -1.49 24.89
C THR A 122 8.91 -2.08 24.30
N GLU A 123 8.31 -1.40 23.33
CA GLU A 123 7.16 -1.89 22.57
C GLU A 123 7.51 -3.00 21.57
N PHE A 124 8.80 -3.26 21.35
CA PHE A 124 9.29 -4.29 20.45
C PHE A 124 9.80 -5.49 21.25
N GLN A 125 9.18 -6.64 21.06
CA GLN A 125 9.50 -7.88 21.75
C GLN A 125 10.29 -8.82 20.83
N PRO A 126 11.38 -9.45 21.29
CA PRO A 126 12.14 -10.37 20.47
C PRO A 126 11.33 -11.63 20.16
N ILE A 127 11.38 -12.08 18.91
CA ILE A 127 10.81 -13.35 18.44
C ILE A 127 11.84 -14.09 17.59
N ASP A 128 11.83 -15.42 17.66
CA ASP A 128 12.65 -16.24 16.78
C ASP A 128 11.97 -16.39 15.41
N VAL A 129 12.74 -16.10 14.37
CA VAL A 129 12.32 -16.30 12.97
C VAL A 129 13.14 -17.42 12.36
N ARG A 130 12.45 -18.48 11.95
CA ARG A 130 13.01 -19.61 11.22
C ARG A 130 12.26 -19.79 9.92
N LEU A 131 12.87 -19.39 8.81
CA LEU A 131 12.31 -19.56 7.48
C LEU A 131 13.42 -19.63 6.43
N LYS A 132 13.46 -20.76 5.69
CA LYS A 132 14.37 -21.06 4.56
C LYS A 132 15.69 -20.26 4.56
N GLU A 133 16.76 -20.88 5.03
CA GLU A 133 18.10 -20.28 5.11
C GLU A 133 18.17 -19.00 5.97
N THR A 134 17.14 -18.70 6.76
CA THR A 134 17.11 -17.58 7.72
C THR A 134 16.74 -18.13 9.09
N GLU A 135 17.69 -18.06 10.01
CA GLU A 135 17.50 -18.27 11.43
C GLU A 135 18.05 -17.02 12.13
N THR A 136 17.14 -16.19 12.65
CA THR A 136 17.52 -14.90 13.26
C THR A 136 16.51 -14.50 14.34
N THR A 137 16.94 -13.62 15.24
CA THR A 137 16.05 -12.92 16.14
C THR A 137 15.50 -11.69 15.42
N ALA A 138 14.19 -11.48 15.49
CA ALA A 138 13.53 -10.29 14.98
C ALA A 138 12.70 -9.65 16.10
N TRP A 139 12.29 -8.40 15.91
CA TRP A 139 11.68 -7.57 16.94
C TRP A 139 10.26 -7.21 16.55
N LEU A 140 9.28 -7.80 17.23
CA LEU A 140 7.85 -7.71 16.94
C LEU A 140 7.18 -6.61 17.75
N CYS A 141 6.43 -5.75 17.08
CA CYS A 141 5.50 -4.83 17.68
C CYS A 141 4.09 -5.05 17.10
N LEU A 142 3.13 -5.39 17.96
CA LEU A 142 1.72 -5.57 17.59
C LEU A 142 0.92 -4.36 18.01
N ARG A 143 0.15 -3.77 17.09
CA ARG A 143 -0.69 -2.61 17.37
C ARG A 143 -2.15 -3.01 17.33
N ALA A 144 -2.73 -3.22 18.52
CA ALA A 144 -4.16 -3.48 18.67
C ALA A 144 -4.99 -2.24 18.28
N THR A 145 -6.13 -2.47 17.64
CA THR A 145 -7.10 -1.41 17.27
C THR A 145 -8.18 -1.24 18.33
N ARG A 146 -8.38 -2.25 19.18
CA ARG A 146 -9.20 -2.15 20.39
C ARG A 146 -8.29 -2.06 21.61
N SER A 147 -8.44 -0.98 22.38
CA SER A 147 -8.34 -1.16 23.83
C SER A 147 -9.37 -2.23 24.20
N PRO A 148 -9.02 -3.28 24.96
CA PRO A 148 -10.08 -4.11 25.53
C PRO A 148 -11.01 -3.16 26.27
N ALA A 149 -12.27 -3.08 25.81
CA ALA A 149 -13.31 -2.58 26.70
C ALA A 149 -13.22 -3.46 27.94
N PRO A 150 -13.15 -2.91 29.17
CA PRO A 150 -13.16 -3.74 30.35
C PRO A 150 -14.40 -4.63 30.24
N ALA A 151 -14.18 -5.95 30.21
CA ALA A 151 -15.25 -6.92 30.23
C ALA A 151 -16.18 -6.52 31.37
N GLY A 152 -17.45 -6.28 31.04
CA GLY A 152 -18.42 -5.73 31.95
C GLY A 152 -18.46 -6.55 33.23
N ASN A 153 -18.02 -5.94 34.32
CA ASN A 153 -18.44 -6.37 35.64
C ASN A 153 -19.89 -5.88 35.78
N ALA A 154 -20.83 -6.76 35.46
CA ALA A 154 -22.24 -6.55 35.78
C ALA A 154 -22.40 -6.65 37.30
N ALA A 155 -22.29 -5.52 37.99
CA ALA A 155 -23.08 -5.18 39.19
C ALA A 155 -22.56 -3.88 39.83
N GLN A 156 -23.04 -2.73 39.36
CA GLN A 156 -23.65 -1.73 40.25
C GLN A 156 -24.38 -0.67 39.44
N ALA A 157 -25.69 -0.62 39.65
CA ALA A 157 -26.59 0.41 39.17
C ALA A 157 -26.31 1.76 39.86
N PRO A 158 -26.68 2.89 39.23
CA PRO A 158 -26.19 4.22 39.58
C PRO A 158 -27.03 4.88 40.69
N ALA A 159 -26.37 5.67 41.54
CA ALA A 159 -27.02 6.63 42.43
C ALA A 159 -27.19 7.99 41.71
N PRO A 160 -28.28 8.74 41.96
CA PRO A 160 -28.70 9.86 41.12
C PRO A 160 -27.94 11.14 41.48
N VAL A 161 -27.47 11.88 40.47
CA VAL A 161 -27.02 13.26 40.62
C VAL A 161 -28.04 14.16 39.95
N GLY A 162 -28.59 15.10 40.72
CA GLY A 162 -29.60 16.07 40.31
C GLY A 162 -29.12 17.09 39.26
N PRO A 163 -30.02 17.94 38.75
CA PRO A 163 -29.86 18.61 37.46
C PRO A 163 -28.97 19.85 37.53
N LEU A 164 -28.14 20.05 36.50
CA LEU A 164 -27.55 21.35 36.16
C LEU A 164 -28.60 22.23 35.44
N PRO A 165 -28.59 23.56 35.64
CA PRO A 165 -29.48 24.47 34.95
C PRO A 165 -28.99 24.81 33.53
N VAL A 166 -29.96 25.07 32.67
CA VAL A 166 -29.83 25.46 31.27
C VAL A 166 -29.62 26.97 31.12
N SER A 167 -28.84 27.38 30.13
CA SER A 167 -28.97 28.64 29.36
C SER A 167 -28.01 28.48 28.17
N GLY A 168 -28.49 28.38 26.92
CA GLY A 168 -28.92 29.52 26.11
C GLY A 168 -27.67 30.33 25.77
N THR A 169 -27.16 30.39 24.54
CA THR A 169 -27.75 31.14 23.42
C THR A 169 -26.90 30.89 22.15
N GLU A 170 -27.53 30.76 20.99
CA GLU A 170 -26.92 30.82 19.64
C GLU A 170 -27.53 32.05 18.90
N PRO A 171 -27.12 32.44 17.67
CA PRO A 171 -25.88 33.05 17.14
C PRO A 171 -26.14 34.53 16.69
N PRO A 172 -25.32 35.16 15.80
CA PRO A 172 -25.47 34.96 14.34
C PRO A 172 -24.16 34.99 13.51
N ALA A 173 -24.17 34.30 12.35
CA ALA A 173 -23.32 34.58 11.19
C ALA A 173 -23.99 35.68 10.31
N PRO A 174 -23.26 36.43 9.45
CA PRO A 174 -22.99 36.01 8.05
C PRO A 174 -21.60 36.52 7.56
N GLY A 175 -20.98 36.17 6.44
CA GLY A 175 -21.33 35.59 5.14
C GLY A 175 -20.40 36.23 4.08
N LEU A 176 -20.29 35.62 2.87
CA LEU A 176 -19.61 36.07 1.63
C LEU A 176 -18.10 35.70 1.53
N GLY A 177 -17.57 35.09 0.47
CA GLY A 177 -18.10 34.67 -0.82
C GLY A 177 -16.96 34.25 -1.78
N ALA A 178 -17.35 33.54 -2.85
CA ALA A 178 -16.75 33.45 -4.19
C ALA A 178 -15.34 32.83 -4.43
N GLY A 179 -15.32 31.81 -5.30
CA GLY A 179 -14.32 31.71 -6.38
C GLY A 179 -13.63 30.34 -6.55
N PRO A 180 -13.70 29.70 -7.74
CA PRO A 180 -13.16 28.38 -7.98
C PRO A 180 -11.64 28.44 -8.20
N ARG A 181 -10.89 27.57 -7.55
CA ARG A 181 -9.47 27.35 -7.86
C ARG A 181 -9.30 26.01 -8.56
N ALA A 182 -9.40 26.07 -9.88
CA ALA A 182 -8.55 25.26 -10.73
C ALA A 182 -7.11 25.74 -10.50
N ASP A 183 -6.33 24.98 -9.74
CA ASP A 183 -4.96 24.62 -10.10
C ASP A 183 -4.35 23.71 -9.03
N ARG A 184 -4.18 22.44 -9.42
CA ARG A 184 -3.11 21.51 -9.03
C ARG A 184 -3.42 20.16 -9.68
N ALA A 185 -3.30 20.15 -11.01
CA ALA A 185 -2.60 19.04 -11.64
C ALA A 185 -1.24 18.91 -10.95
N ASP A 186 -0.69 17.69 -10.88
CA ASP A 186 0.58 17.33 -10.22
C ASP A 186 0.46 16.82 -8.77
N ALA A 187 -0.42 15.83 -8.54
CA ALA A 187 -0.31 14.92 -7.37
C ALA A 187 -0.88 13.50 -7.57
N ASN A 188 -1.37 13.13 -8.77
CA ASN A 188 -2.33 12.02 -8.90
C ASN A 188 -1.89 10.81 -9.75
N GLY A 189 -0.60 10.66 -10.07
CA GLY A 189 -0.13 9.62 -11.01
C GLY A 189 -0.22 8.17 -10.50
N LEU A 190 -0.23 7.96 -9.18
CA LEU A 190 -0.16 6.62 -8.56
C LEU A 190 -1.53 5.93 -8.42
N PRO A 191 -2.60 6.57 -7.91
CA PRO A 191 -3.95 5.97 -7.87
C PRO A 191 -4.51 5.70 -9.27
N ALA A 192 -4.17 6.58 -10.21
CA ALA A 192 -4.58 6.54 -11.61
C ALA A 192 -4.17 5.24 -12.33
N LEU A 193 -2.93 4.80 -12.11
CA LEU A 193 -2.39 3.62 -12.80
C LEU A 193 -2.99 2.32 -12.25
N PHE A 194 -3.29 2.27 -10.95
CA PHE A 194 -4.02 1.15 -10.34
C PHE A 194 -5.44 1.04 -10.90
N GLU A 195 -6.16 2.16 -11.00
CA GLU A 195 -7.51 2.17 -11.58
C GLU A 195 -7.50 1.69 -13.04
N ILE A 196 -6.48 2.07 -13.82
CA ILE A 196 -6.30 1.59 -15.21
C ILE A 196 -6.06 0.08 -15.24
N VAL A 197 -5.18 -0.46 -14.38
CA VAL A 197 -4.89 -1.90 -14.34
C VAL A 197 -6.11 -2.71 -13.93
N ASP A 198 -6.89 -2.26 -12.95
CA ASP A 198 -8.12 -2.93 -12.54
C ASP A 198 -9.13 -3.01 -13.71
N ARG A 199 -9.30 -1.91 -14.47
CA ARG A 199 -10.17 -1.89 -15.66
C ARG A 199 -9.65 -2.76 -16.79
N LEU A 200 -8.33 -2.80 -16.98
CA LEU A 200 -7.69 -3.70 -17.95
C LEU A 200 -7.92 -5.17 -17.57
N MET A 201 -7.97 -5.50 -16.27
CA MET A 201 -8.25 -6.86 -15.80
C MET A 201 -9.70 -7.30 -15.98
N ASP A 202 -10.65 -6.38 -16.18
CA ASP A 202 -12.03 -6.69 -16.56
C ASP A 202 -12.17 -7.12 -18.04
N ILE A 203 -11.12 -6.95 -18.85
CA ILE A 203 -11.10 -7.32 -20.26
C ILE A 203 -10.62 -8.79 -20.38
N PRO A 204 -11.45 -9.71 -20.92
CA PRO A 204 -11.10 -11.14 -20.99
C PRO A 204 -9.77 -11.41 -21.70
N LEU A 205 -9.43 -10.62 -22.72
CA LEU A 205 -8.15 -10.70 -23.44
C LEU A 205 -6.93 -10.58 -22.52
N LEU A 206 -6.98 -9.71 -21.50
CA LEU A 206 -5.84 -9.42 -20.63
C LEU A 206 -5.76 -10.38 -19.43
N THR A 207 -6.84 -11.12 -19.15
CA THR A 207 -6.82 -12.14 -18.10
C THR A 207 -5.99 -13.38 -18.48
N THR A 208 -5.86 -13.68 -19.78
CA THR A 208 -5.09 -14.83 -20.28
C THR A 208 -3.64 -14.47 -20.59
N ALA A 209 -2.71 -15.41 -20.36
CA ALA A 209 -1.30 -15.21 -20.68
C ALA A 209 -1.06 -15.03 -22.18
N GLU A 210 -1.82 -15.76 -23.00
CA GLU A 210 -1.76 -15.71 -24.47
C GLU A 210 -2.24 -14.36 -25.00
N GLY A 211 -3.35 -13.82 -24.50
CA GLY A 211 -3.84 -12.51 -24.93
C GLY A 211 -2.91 -11.36 -24.53
N ARG A 212 -2.30 -11.43 -23.33
CA ARG A 212 -1.24 -10.48 -22.95
C ARG A 212 0.00 -10.60 -23.83
N GLN A 213 0.44 -11.83 -24.13
CA GLN A 213 1.57 -12.07 -25.03
C GLN A 213 1.29 -11.51 -26.43
N GLN A 214 0.08 -11.71 -26.95
CA GLN A 214 -0.34 -11.21 -28.25
C GLN A 214 -0.26 -9.68 -28.35
N ILE A 215 -0.65 -8.96 -27.29
CA ILE A 215 -0.48 -7.51 -27.24
C ILE A 215 1.00 -7.13 -27.19
N VAL A 216 1.80 -7.80 -26.35
CA VAL A 216 3.24 -7.50 -26.23
C VAL A 216 4.00 -7.75 -27.53
N ASP A 217 3.65 -8.79 -28.28
CA ASP A 217 4.27 -9.10 -29.58
C ASP A 217 3.88 -8.10 -30.67
N ALA A 218 2.73 -7.43 -30.53
CA ALA A 218 2.26 -6.41 -31.45
C ALA A 218 2.82 -5.00 -31.14
N LEU A 219 3.37 -4.78 -29.94
CA LEU A 219 4.07 -3.55 -29.59
C LEU A 219 5.39 -3.43 -30.36
N ARG A 220 5.84 -2.19 -30.60
CA ARG A 220 7.18 -1.95 -31.14
C ARG A 220 8.27 -2.62 -30.28
N LYS A 221 9.27 -3.14 -30.96
CA LYS A 221 10.31 -4.01 -30.38
C LYS A 221 11.02 -3.41 -29.17
N GLU A 222 11.21 -2.09 -29.14
CA GLU A 222 11.88 -1.37 -28.04
C GLU A 222 11.11 -1.41 -26.70
N ILE A 223 9.78 -1.52 -26.76
CA ILE A 223 8.92 -1.69 -25.60
C ILE A 223 8.83 -3.19 -25.27
N ALA A 224 8.52 -4.02 -26.27
CA ALA A 224 8.26 -5.45 -26.08
C ALA A 224 9.40 -6.18 -25.36
N ILE A 225 10.66 -5.90 -25.72
CA ILE A 225 11.83 -6.56 -25.09
C ILE A 225 12.09 -6.11 -23.64
N ARG A 226 11.50 -4.99 -23.22
CA ARG A 226 11.68 -4.42 -21.88
C ARG A 226 10.56 -4.78 -20.92
N VAL A 227 9.46 -5.37 -21.40
CA VAL A 227 8.36 -5.80 -20.55
C VAL A 227 8.80 -7.01 -19.73
N PRO A 228 8.94 -6.89 -18.39
CA PRO A 228 9.23 -8.05 -17.56
C PRO A 228 7.97 -8.91 -17.45
N ARG A 229 8.05 -10.17 -17.88
CA ARG A 229 6.91 -11.09 -17.82
C ARG A 229 6.69 -11.64 -16.43
N ARG A 230 5.43 -11.70 -16.01
CA ARG A 230 5.01 -12.19 -14.69
C ARG A 230 3.98 -13.32 -14.85
N THR A 231 4.07 -14.32 -13.97
CA THR A 231 3.15 -15.46 -13.98
C THR A 231 1.73 -15.06 -13.59
N GLN A 232 1.58 -14.07 -12.70
CA GLN A 232 0.27 -13.59 -12.27
C GLN A 232 -0.29 -12.56 -13.27
N PRO A 233 -1.54 -12.71 -13.73
CA PRO A 233 -2.16 -11.84 -14.75
C PRO A 233 -2.09 -10.35 -14.45
N HIS A 234 -2.50 -9.94 -13.25
CA HIS A 234 -2.52 -8.52 -12.87
C HIS A 234 -1.12 -7.90 -12.84
N LEU A 235 -0.10 -8.64 -12.37
CA LEU A 235 1.29 -8.19 -12.34
C LEU A 235 1.90 -8.09 -13.75
N ASP A 236 1.50 -8.99 -14.64
CA ASP A 236 1.94 -8.97 -16.05
C ASP A 236 1.34 -7.76 -16.78
N VAL A 237 0.03 -7.49 -16.60
CA VAL A 237 -0.63 -6.28 -17.14
C VAL A 237 -0.03 -5.00 -16.58
N HIS A 238 0.19 -4.93 -15.26
CA HIS A 238 0.84 -3.77 -14.64
C HIS A 238 2.24 -3.52 -15.23
N SER A 239 3.03 -4.58 -15.40
CA SER A 239 4.37 -4.51 -15.97
C SER A 239 4.34 -4.03 -17.42
N ILE A 240 3.36 -4.48 -18.22
CA ILE A 240 3.13 -4.00 -19.59
C ILE A 240 2.80 -2.51 -19.59
N VAL A 241 1.77 -2.09 -18.83
CA VAL A 241 1.30 -0.70 -18.79
C VAL A 241 2.39 0.26 -18.32
N ARG A 242 3.10 -0.09 -17.25
CA ARG A 242 4.21 0.72 -16.72
C ARG A 242 5.35 0.83 -17.74
N THR A 243 5.75 -0.27 -18.36
CA THR A 243 6.78 -0.22 -19.40
C THR A 243 6.31 0.65 -20.56
N CYS A 244 5.04 0.56 -20.98
CA CYS A 244 4.51 1.39 -22.06
C CYS A 244 4.48 2.88 -21.73
N SER A 245 4.22 3.26 -20.46
CA SER A 245 4.19 4.67 -20.04
C SER A 245 5.58 5.30 -19.94
N GLU A 246 6.64 4.51 -19.82
CA GLU A 246 8.03 4.97 -19.85
C GLU A 246 8.49 5.42 -21.25
N PHE A 247 7.80 4.98 -22.31
CA PHE A 247 8.12 5.34 -23.69
C PHE A 247 7.18 6.41 -24.25
N PRO A 248 7.71 7.43 -24.97
CA PRO A 248 6.87 8.42 -25.64
C PRO A 248 5.86 7.75 -26.60
N GLY A 249 4.56 7.93 -26.36
CA GLY A 249 3.49 7.34 -27.16
C GLY A 249 3.21 5.85 -26.89
N GLY A 250 3.96 5.19 -26.00
CA GLY A 250 3.85 3.75 -25.78
C GLY A 250 2.54 3.33 -25.12
N LEU A 251 2.04 4.13 -24.18
CA LEU A 251 0.74 3.86 -23.55
C LEU A 251 -0.42 3.99 -24.54
N GLN A 252 -0.38 4.97 -25.44
CA GLN A 252 -1.38 5.16 -26.48
C GLN A 252 -1.35 4.01 -27.50
N GLU A 253 -0.15 3.57 -27.87
CA GLU A 253 0.05 2.39 -28.73
C GLU A 253 -0.55 1.12 -28.09
N PHE A 254 -0.27 0.88 -26.81
CA PHE A 254 -0.84 -0.23 -26.05
C PHE A 254 -2.37 -0.17 -26.02
N LEU A 255 -2.96 0.98 -25.69
CA LEU A 255 -4.42 1.14 -25.66
C LEU A 255 -5.04 0.90 -27.04
N ALA A 256 -4.41 1.39 -28.12
CA ALA A 256 -4.88 1.13 -29.48
C ALA A 256 -4.87 -0.37 -29.83
N LEU A 257 -3.87 -1.13 -29.36
CA LEU A 257 -3.82 -2.58 -29.52
C LEU A 257 -4.90 -3.29 -28.70
N VAL A 258 -5.13 -2.86 -27.45
CA VAL A 258 -6.22 -3.39 -26.62
C VAL A 258 -7.56 -3.19 -27.33
N HIS A 259 -7.82 -2.00 -27.89
CA HIS A 259 -8.99 -1.71 -28.72
C HIS A 259 -9.11 -2.65 -29.93
N ALA A 260 -8.01 -2.80 -30.68
CA ALA A 260 -8.00 -3.61 -31.89
C ALA A 260 -8.29 -5.11 -31.63
N TYR A 261 -7.79 -5.65 -30.51
CA TYR A 261 -7.94 -7.07 -30.17
C TYR A 261 -9.17 -7.38 -29.31
N ALA A 262 -9.59 -6.49 -28.42
CA ALA A 262 -10.76 -6.70 -27.56
C ALA A 262 -12.08 -6.26 -28.22
N GLY A 263 -12.02 -5.40 -29.26
CA GLY A 263 -13.19 -4.84 -29.93
C GLY A 263 -13.93 -3.78 -29.11
N GLU A 264 -15.07 -3.30 -29.63
CA GLU A 264 -15.93 -2.31 -28.96
C GLU A 264 -16.77 -2.96 -27.86
N SER A 265 -16.13 -3.27 -26.73
CA SER A 265 -16.76 -3.84 -25.54
C SER A 265 -17.05 -2.74 -24.51
N SER A 266 -18.09 -2.93 -23.68
CA SER A 266 -18.41 -2.00 -22.58
C SER A 266 -17.27 -1.86 -21.56
N GLN A 267 -16.44 -2.90 -21.39
CA GLN A 267 -15.24 -2.85 -20.57
C GLN A 267 -14.15 -1.96 -21.17
N VAL A 268 -13.98 -2.00 -22.50
CA VAL A 268 -13.04 -1.14 -23.23
C VAL A 268 -13.49 0.33 -23.16
N GLN A 269 -14.79 0.59 -23.25
CA GLN A 269 -15.34 1.94 -23.12
C GLN A 269 -15.18 2.50 -21.69
N ALA A 270 -15.35 1.66 -20.67
CA ALA A 270 -15.10 2.05 -19.28
C ALA A 270 -13.62 2.31 -18.97
N LEU A 271 -12.71 1.61 -19.67
CA LEU A 271 -11.27 1.88 -19.64
C LEU A 271 -10.96 3.25 -20.26
N ASP A 272 -11.55 3.57 -21.41
CA ASP A 272 -11.37 4.87 -22.07
C ASP A 272 -11.85 6.03 -21.21
N ASP A 273 -13.03 5.91 -20.60
CA ASP A 273 -13.56 6.92 -19.67
C ASP A 273 -12.58 7.18 -18.52
N THR A 274 -11.95 6.10 -18.02
CA THR A 274 -10.97 6.17 -16.94
C THR A 274 -9.69 6.85 -17.40
N VAL A 275 -9.15 6.48 -18.57
CA VAL A 275 -7.96 7.10 -19.16
C VAL A 275 -8.21 8.59 -19.50
N ALA A 276 -9.38 8.94 -20.02
CA ALA A 276 -9.79 10.30 -20.34
C ALA A 276 -9.86 11.18 -19.08
N ARG A 277 -10.45 10.66 -17.99
CA ARG A 277 -10.46 11.34 -16.67
C ARG A 277 -9.05 11.62 -16.16
N LEU A 278 -8.13 10.68 -16.36
CA LEU A 278 -6.77 10.74 -15.80
C LEU A 278 -5.80 11.58 -16.64
N THR A 279 -6.02 11.65 -17.95
CA THR A 279 -5.18 12.43 -18.89
C THR A 279 -5.69 13.84 -19.13
N GLY A 280 -6.85 14.21 -18.55
CA GLY A 280 -7.45 15.54 -18.70
C GLY A 280 -7.94 15.84 -20.12
N ARG A 281 -8.09 14.80 -20.96
CA ARG A 281 -8.51 14.94 -22.36
C ARG A 281 -9.96 14.47 -22.47
N ALA A 282 -10.87 15.43 -22.64
CA ALA A 282 -12.27 15.18 -23.01
C ALA A 282 -12.31 14.51 -24.41
N PRO A 283 -13.35 13.69 -24.69
CA PRO A 283 -13.41 12.77 -25.83
C PRO A 283 -13.27 13.44 -27.20
#